data_AF-A0A0V1DHL7-F1
#
_entry.id   AF-A0A0V1DHL7-F1
#
_cell.length_a   1.000
_cell.length_b   1.000
_cell.length_c   1.000
_cell.angle_alpha   90.00
_cell.angle_beta   90.00
_cell.angle_gamma   90.00
#
_symmetry.space_group_name_H-M   'P 1'
#
loop_
_entity.id
_entity.type
_entity.pdbx_description
1 polymer ?
#
loop_
_entity_poly.entity_id
_entity_poly.type
_entity_poly.pdbx_seq_one_letter_code
_entity_poly.pdbx_strand_id
1 'polypeptide(L)'
;MVLHQEQKYNTNVSSLKQRKFRAKQIIFLFICAAVIIALVIALIVILLNKEVVEEITIEHRWPSPSNSLLLEFQKGAVAADNGICSEIGRDVLIKGGNAIDAAIATTICIGVFDAHSSGIGGGHFSTIYIKKDRRCFTVNARQTAPKAANESMFVGDAEGSLFGSRSIAVPGEVYGLWLQYKQFGGKLPWRDLLMPTANICRYGILISDALAVKLQENENYILSPDSHLKIFINPETNGAYKAGEVMRRPELADALEQLANAADPVQLFYNGTMAKDMVEEFKQMGGIITEEDMRNYRAKLSQPLQISIGENLIACGPPPPSSAAIPMAIMNIMDGFNVSPRDAESSESEALVLHRFLEAMKFSYAAHSQFGDADFVPEVLSLAKRILTKQYAQDVRKKITNRSHESSYYGELYTSRPNHGTAHISVLDAEGNAFWKQSTLDKVRHNLEQRYGRLFNAGSYKFF
;
A
#
# COMPACT_ATOMS: atom_id res chain seq x y z
N MET A 1 -66.69 66.68 -62.70
CA MET A 1 -66.93 65.57 -61.74
C MET A 1 -65.83 64.50 -61.85
N VAL A 2 -64.54 64.88 -61.81
CA VAL A 2 -63.40 63.92 -61.92
C VAL A 2 -62.30 64.21 -60.87
N LEU A 3 -62.18 65.45 -60.37
CA LEU A 3 -61.17 65.80 -59.37
C LEU A 3 -61.50 65.41 -57.91
N HIS A 4 -62.71 64.90 -57.63
CA HIS A 4 -63.13 64.56 -56.25
C HIS A 4 -63.04 63.06 -55.90
N GLN A 5 -62.74 62.19 -56.87
CA GLN A 5 -62.55 60.75 -56.61
C GLN A 5 -61.08 60.36 -56.37
N GLU A 6 -60.09 61.07 -56.93
CA GLU A 6 -58.67 60.76 -56.69
C GLU A 6 -58.21 61.08 -55.25
N GLN A 7 -58.75 62.14 -54.63
CA GLN A 7 -58.36 62.55 -53.28
C GLN A 7 -58.83 61.56 -52.18
N LYS A 8 -59.96 60.88 -52.40
CA LYS A 8 -60.55 59.91 -51.46
C LYS A 8 -59.91 58.52 -51.57
N TYR A 9 -59.34 58.18 -52.73
CA TYR A 9 -58.62 56.92 -52.93
C TYR A 9 -57.20 56.99 -52.32
N ASN A 10 -56.49 58.10 -52.51
CA ASN A 10 -55.14 58.28 -51.96
C ASN A 10 -55.09 58.39 -50.42
N THR A 11 -56.15 58.91 -49.78
CA THR A 11 -56.25 58.98 -48.30
C THR A 11 -56.58 57.63 -47.63
N ASN A 12 -57.28 56.73 -48.33
CA ASN A 12 -57.54 55.37 -47.84
C ASN A 12 -56.32 54.44 -48.01
N VAL A 13 -55.52 54.62 -49.06
CA VAL A 13 -54.30 53.84 -49.27
C VAL A 13 -53.19 54.22 -48.28
N SER A 14 -53.09 55.51 -47.90
CA SER A 14 -52.13 55.97 -46.88
C SER A 14 -52.50 55.48 -45.48
N SER A 15 -53.78 55.49 -45.09
CA SER A 15 -54.25 55.02 -43.78
C SER A 15 -54.11 53.49 -43.60
N LEU A 16 -54.32 52.72 -44.66
CA LEU A 16 -54.09 51.25 -44.68
C LEU A 16 -52.60 50.90 -44.61
N LYS A 17 -51.73 51.65 -45.30
CA LYS A 17 -50.26 51.48 -45.18
C LYS A 17 -49.77 51.81 -43.77
N GLN A 18 -50.31 52.86 -43.14
CA GLN A 18 -49.94 53.27 -41.79
C GLN A 18 -50.41 52.27 -40.72
N ARG A 19 -51.60 51.67 -40.89
CA ARG A 19 -52.09 50.56 -40.03
C ARG A 19 -51.26 49.29 -40.19
N LYS A 20 -50.89 48.90 -41.41
CA LYS A 20 -49.99 47.74 -41.65
C LYS A 20 -48.58 47.97 -41.11
N PHE A 21 -48.08 49.20 -41.15
CA PHE A 21 -46.78 49.57 -40.57
C PHE A 21 -46.80 49.48 -39.04
N ARG A 22 -47.84 50.03 -38.38
CA ARG A 22 -48.03 49.89 -36.93
C ARG A 22 -48.24 48.43 -36.49
N ALA A 23 -48.98 47.63 -37.25
CA ALA A 23 -49.14 46.20 -36.97
C ALA A 23 -47.80 45.43 -37.06
N LYS A 24 -46.96 45.74 -38.04
CA LYS A 24 -45.60 45.16 -38.14
C LYS A 24 -44.70 45.60 -36.99
N GLN A 25 -44.79 46.86 -36.54
CA GLN A 25 -44.05 47.35 -35.37
C GLN A 25 -44.49 46.67 -34.08
N ILE A 26 -45.80 46.43 -33.90
CA ILE A 26 -46.34 45.71 -32.75
C ILE A 26 -45.88 44.24 -32.78
N ILE A 27 -45.95 43.57 -33.93
CA ILE A 27 -45.45 42.19 -34.08
C ILE A 27 -43.95 42.12 -33.80
N PHE A 28 -43.16 43.09 -34.29
CA PHE A 28 -41.73 43.17 -34.02
C PHE A 28 -41.44 43.35 -32.52
N LEU A 29 -42.19 44.22 -31.83
CA LEU A 29 -42.08 44.39 -30.38
C LEU A 29 -42.44 43.12 -29.60
N PHE A 30 -43.46 42.38 -30.04
CA PHE A 30 -43.81 41.08 -29.46
C PHE A 30 -42.72 40.03 -29.67
N ILE A 31 -42.10 39.98 -30.85
CA ILE A 31 -40.97 39.08 -31.14
C ILE A 31 -39.76 39.46 -30.27
N CYS A 32 -39.44 40.74 -30.16
CA CYS A 32 -38.36 41.22 -29.29
C CYS A 32 -38.62 40.87 -27.82
N ALA A 33 -39.85 41.06 -27.33
CA ALA A 33 -40.22 40.70 -25.98
C ALA A 33 -40.11 39.18 -25.74
N ALA A 34 -40.54 38.36 -26.69
CA ALA A 34 -40.42 36.90 -26.60
C ALA A 34 -38.96 36.44 -26.58
N VAL A 35 -38.08 37.06 -27.39
CA VAL A 35 -36.63 36.78 -27.39
C VAL A 35 -36.00 37.19 -26.07
N ILE A 36 -36.36 38.34 -25.50
CA ILE A 36 -35.86 38.78 -24.20
C ILE A 36 -36.31 37.81 -23.10
N ILE A 37 -37.57 37.38 -23.11
CA ILE A 37 -38.08 36.40 -22.15
C ILE A 37 -37.35 35.06 -22.28
N ALA A 38 -37.11 34.59 -23.51
CA ALA A 38 -36.35 33.36 -23.75
C ALA A 38 -34.90 33.47 -23.26
N LEU A 39 -34.25 34.63 -23.46
CA LEU A 39 -32.90 34.89 -22.95
C LEU A 39 -32.86 34.97 -21.41
N VAL A 40 -33.88 35.56 -20.79
CA VAL A 40 -34.00 35.61 -19.32
C VAL A 40 -34.25 34.22 -18.75
N ILE A 41 -35.11 33.41 -19.38
CA ILE A 41 -35.33 32.02 -18.98
C ILE A 41 -34.05 31.21 -19.16
N ALA A 42 -33.33 31.36 -20.28
CA ALA A 42 -32.04 30.70 -20.49
C ALA A 42 -31.01 31.11 -19.43
N LEU A 43 -30.95 32.40 -19.09
CA LEU A 43 -30.08 32.92 -18.03
C LEU A 43 -30.48 32.35 -16.66
N ILE A 44 -31.77 32.29 -16.34
CA ILE A 44 -32.29 31.68 -15.10
C ILE A 44 -31.96 30.19 -15.06
N VAL A 45 -32.13 29.45 -16.18
CA VAL A 45 -31.74 28.03 -16.26
C VAL A 45 -30.23 27.88 -16.09
N ILE A 46 -29.40 28.76 -16.66
CA ILE A 46 -27.94 28.76 -16.44
C ILE A 46 -27.59 29.08 -14.98
N LEU A 47 -28.32 29.99 -14.34
CA LEU A 47 -28.10 30.37 -12.93
C LEU A 47 -28.64 29.32 -11.95
N LEU A 48 -29.70 28.58 -12.30
CA LEU A 48 -30.26 27.48 -11.51
C LEU A 48 -29.51 26.15 -11.74
N ASN A 49 -28.99 25.91 -12.95
CA ASN A 49 -28.07 24.80 -13.27
C ASN A 49 -26.61 25.12 -12.95
N LYS A 50 -26.31 26.29 -12.36
CA LYS A 50 -25.16 26.42 -11.46
C LYS A 50 -25.48 25.66 -10.17
N GLU A 51 -25.71 24.34 -10.29
CA GLU A 51 -25.15 23.46 -9.30
C GLU A 51 -23.67 23.77 -9.29
N VAL A 52 -23.19 24.07 -8.10
CA VAL A 52 -21.80 24.30 -7.80
C VAL A 52 -21.09 22.98 -8.13
N VAL A 53 -20.69 22.82 -9.39
CA VAL A 53 -19.44 22.14 -9.71
C VAL A 53 -18.37 23.13 -9.23
N GLU A 54 -18.24 23.22 -7.91
CA GLU A 54 -16.91 23.38 -7.35
C GLU A 54 -16.18 22.20 -7.96
N GLU A 55 -15.30 22.51 -8.91
CA GLU A 55 -14.09 21.74 -9.07
C GLU A 55 -13.57 21.62 -7.64
N ILE A 56 -13.89 20.51 -6.99
CA ILE A 56 -13.17 20.07 -5.81
C ILE A 56 -11.82 19.73 -6.40
N THR A 57 -11.02 20.76 -6.62
CA THR A 57 -9.60 20.68 -6.42
C THR A 57 -9.51 20.24 -4.97
N ILE A 58 -9.54 18.93 -4.77
CA ILE A 58 -8.97 18.31 -3.59
C ILE A 58 -7.49 18.65 -3.78
N GLU A 59 -7.13 19.89 -3.45
CA GLU A 59 -5.81 20.20 -2.98
C GLU A 59 -5.59 19.13 -1.92
N HIS A 60 -4.72 18.16 -2.22
CA HIS A 60 -4.35 17.14 -1.27
C HIS A 60 -3.73 17.89 -0.09
N ARG A 61 -4.59 18.35 0.81
CA ARG A 61 -4.25 18.74 2.16
C ARG A 61 -3.98 17.43 2.87
N TRP A 62 -2.84 16.85 2.49
CA TRP A 62 -2.03 16.15 3.47
C TRP A 62 -2.11 17.02 4.73
N PRO A 63 -2.55 16.47 5.87
CA PRO A 63 -2.47 17.23 7.10
C PRO A 63 -1.06 17.80 7.13
N SER A 64 -0.95 19.13 7.29
CA SER A 64 0.37 19.74 7.41
C SER A 64 1.14 18.89 8.42
N PRO A 65 2.43 18.59 8.17
CA PRO A 65 3.25 17.90 9.14
C PRO A 65 2.93 18.48 10.51
N SER A 66 2.82 17.61 11.52
CA SER A 66 2.59 18.01 12.91
C SER A 66 3.19 19.40 13.17
N ASN A 67 2.45 20.32 13.79
CA ASN A 67 2.96 21.65 14.14
C ASN A 67 4.27 21.57 14.98
N SER A 68 4.65 20.38 15.45
CA SER A 68 6.01 20.06 15.85
C SER A 68 6.98 20.15 14.67
N LEU A 69 7.57 21.33 14.51
CA LEU A 69 8.70 21.63 13.62
C LEU A 69 9.89 20.64 13.76
N LEU A 70 9.96 19.92 14.89
CA LEU A 70 11.02 18.96 15.21
C LEU A 70 10.57 17.49 15.14
N LEU A 71 9.30 17.20 14.82
CA LEU A 71 8.69 15.87 14.95
C LEU A 71 8.83 15.25 16.35
N GLU A 72 8.92 16.10 17.38
CA GLU A 72 8.84 15.70 18.78
C GLU A 72 7.37 15.49 19.16
N PHE A 73 7.05 14.28 19.63
CA PHE A 73 5.70 13.90 20.06
C PHE A 73 5.71 13.57 21.55
N GLN A 74 4.75 14.10 22.32
CA GLN A 74 4.73 13.92 23.77
C GLN A 74 4.37 12.50 24.24
N LYS A 75 3.62 11.74 23.43
CA LYS A 75 3.02 10.46 23.85
C LYS A 75 3.19 9.30 22.88
N GLY A 76 3.60 9.52 21.64
CA GLY A 76 3.71 8.45 20.65
C GLY A 76 3.61 8.97 19.24
N ALA A 77 3.97 8.12 18.28
CA ALA A 77 3.99 8.43 16.86
C ALA A 77 3.67 7.18 16.04
N VAL A 78 2.99 7.40 14.91
CA VAL A 78 2.71 6.39 13.90
C VAL A 78 3.21 6.94 12.57
N ALA A 79 4.07 6.19 11.90
CA ALA A 79 4.54 6.48 10.55
C ALA A 79 4.16 5.31 9.64
N ALA A 80 3.42 5.62 8.57
CA ALA A 80 3.01 4.68 7.54
C ALA A 80 2.97 5.37 6.18
N ASP A 81 2.93 4.58 5.11
CA ASP A 81 2.96 5.06 3.72
C ASP A 81 1.71 5.86 3.31
N ASN A 82 0.65 5.82 4.14
CA ASN A 82 -0.58 6.58 3.93
C ASN A 82 -0.97 7.41 5.17
N GLY A 83 -1.32 8.68 4.94
CA GLY A 83 -1.72 9.63 5.98
C GLY A 83 -2.93 9.16 6.79
N ILE A 84 -4.02 8.75 6.13
CA ILE A 84 -5.24 8.26 6.79
C ILE A 84 -4.94 7.05 7.67
N CYS A 85 -4.07 6.15 7.21
CA CYS A 85 -3.67 4.99 8.00
C CYS A 85 -2.79 5.34 9.21
N SER A 86 -1.97 6.38 9.09
CA SER A 86 -1.24 6.94 10.23
C SER A 86 -2.21 7.56 11.25
N GLU A 87 -3.26 8.24 10.80
CA GLU A 87 -4.31 8.80 11.66
C GLU A 87 -5.12 7.72 12.39
N ILE A 88 -5.49 6.62 11.72
CA ILE A 88 -6.16 5.49 12.37
C ILE A 88 -5.29 4.91 13.49
N GLY A 89 -3.99 4.74 13.25
CA GLY A 89 -3.06 4.27 14.28
C GLY A 89 -2.92 5.25 15.44
N ARG A 90 -2.81 6.56 15.13
CA ARG A 90 -2.80 7.64 16.14
C ARG A 90 -4.05 7.58 17.00
N ASP A 91 -5.22 7.42 16.39
CA ASP A 91 -6.50 7.40 17.09
C ASP A 91 -6.62 6.17 18.00
N VAL A 92 -6.03 5.03 17.61
CA VAL A 92 -5.87 3.87 18.50
C VAL A 92 -5.00 4.19 19.71
N LEU A 93 -3.86 4.88 19.54
CA LEU A 93 -3.04 5.33 20.66
C LEU A 93 -3.80 6.30 21.58
N ILE A 94 -4.57 7.24 21.00
CA ILE A 94 -5.39 8.20 21.77
C ILE A 94 -6.45 7.48 22.61
N LYS A 95 -7.06 6.41 22.07
CA LYS A 95 -8.05 5.58 22.78
C LYS A 95 -7.46 4.71 23.90
N GLY A 96 -6.13 4.73 24.09
CA GLY A 96 -5.45 3.93 25.10
C GLY A 96 -4.89 2.60 24.58
N GLY A 97 -4.86 2.40 23.26
CA GLY A 97 -4.12 1.32 22.62
C GLY A 97 -2.61 1.48 22.82
N ASN A 98 -1.86 0.37 22.72
CA ASN A 98 -0.40 0.42 22.70
C ASN A 98 0.16 0.45 21.27
N ALA A 99 1.49 0.44 21.13
CA ALA A 99 2.15 0.48 19.82
C ALA A 99 1.74 -0.68 18.89
N ILE A 100 1.45 -1.85 19.46
CA ILE A 100 1.07 -3.05 18.72
C ILE A 100 -0.38 -2.95 18.24
N ASP A 101 -1.30 -2.51 19.10
CA ASP A 101 -2.70 -2.26 18.72
C ASP A 101 -2.79 -1.25 17.58
N ALA A 102 -2.06 -0.13 17.70
CA ALA A 102 -2.01 0.90 16.67
C ALA A 102 -1.42 0.37 15.37
N ALA A 103 -0.34 -0.41 15.44
CA ALA A 103 0.27 -0.99 14.25
C ALA A 103 -0.64 -2.00 13.53
N ILE A 104 -1.45 -2.77 14.25
CA ILE A 104 -2.44 -3.68 13.66
C ILE A 104 -3.48 -2.88 12.89
N ALA A 105 -4.09 -1.86 13.51
CA ALA A 105 -5.09 -1.03 12.86
C ALA A 105 -4.55 -0.30 11.63
N THR A 106 -3.34 0.28 11.74
CA THR A 106 -2.64 0.91 10.61
C THR A 106 -2.35 -0.12 9.51
N THR A 107 -1.94 -1.35 9.85
CA THR A 107 -1.67 -2.40 8.86
C THR A 107 -2.91 -2.76 8.04
N ILE A 108 -4.05 -2.95 8.72
CA ILE A 108 -5.32 -3.27 8.05
C ILE A 108 -5.71 -2.13 7.09
N CYS A 109 -5.56 -0.87 7.52
CA CYS A 109 -5.77 0.29 6.66
C CYS A 109 -4.83 0.33 5.43
N ILE A 110 -3.53 0.09 5.65
CA ILE A 110 -2.54 0.09 4.56
C ILE A 110 -2.85 -1.00 3.53
N GLY A 111 -3.39 -2.15 3.94
CA GLY A 111 -3.88 -3.17 3.01
C GLY A 111 -5.05 -2.73 2.11
N VAL A 112 -5.69 -1.60 2.43
CA VAL A 112 -6.78 -1.01 1.63
C VAL A 112 -6.24 0.07 0.70
N PHE A 113 -5.49 1.04 1.23
CA PHE A 113 -4.99 2.19 0.47
C PHE A 113 -3.78 1.84 -0.39
N ASP A 114 -2.90 0.99 0.11
CA ASP A 114 -1.72 0.48 -0.61
C ASP A 114 -1.94 -1.00 -0.95
N ALA A 115 -3.10 -1.28 -1.51
CA ALA A 115 -3.57 -2.58 -1.96
C ALA A 115 -2.59 -3.31 -2.90
N HIS A 116 -1.72 -2.56 -3.58
CA HIS A 116 -0.66 -3.06 -4.44
C HIS A 116 0.62 -3.48 -3.67
N SER A 117 0.68 -3.26 -2.36
CA SER A 117 1.86 -3.50 -1.53
C SER A 117 1.56 -4.38 -0.33
N SER A 118 0.37 -4.32 0.25
CA SER A 118 -0.01 -5.06 1.46
C SER A 118 -1.46 -5.54 1.39
N GLY A 119 -1.82 -6.53 2.20
CA GLY A 119 -3.20 -7.00 2.34
C GLY A 119 -3.31 -8.25 3.20
N ILE A 120 -4.53 -8.60 3.59
CA ILE A 120 -4.80 -9.79 4.41
C ILE A 120 -4.49 -11.11 3.69
N GLY A 121 -4.40 -11.11 2.36
CA GLY A 121 -3.90 -12.21 1.56
C GLY A 121 -2.37 -12.25 1.44
N GLY A 122 -1.66 -11.35 2.12
CA GLY A 122 -0.20 -11.24 2.13
C GLY A 122 0.46 -11.89 3.33
N GLY A 123 1.62 -11.35 3.70
CA GLY A 123 2.39 -11.75 4.85
C GLY A 123 3.40 -10.68 5.23
N HIS A 124 4.01 -10.81 6.40
CA HIS A 124 4.93 -9.80 6.91
C HIS A 124 6.02 -10.38 7.79
N PHE A 125 7.04 -9.55 8.00
CA PHE A 125 7.92 -9.64 9.16
C PHE A 125 7.69 -8.43 10.06
N SER A 126 7.85 -8.64 11.36
CA SER A 126 7.82 -7.56 12.34
C SER A 126 8.91 -7.72 13.39
N THR A 127 9.30 -6.60 13.96
CA THR A 127 10.18 -6.48 15.12
C THR A 127 9.45 -5.65 16.16
N ILE A 128 9.34 -6.17 17.37
CA ILE A 128 8.59 -5.58 18.47
C ILE A 128 9.56 -5.35 19.62
N TYR A 129 9.66 -4.12 20.08
CA TYR A 129 10.44 -3.77 21.27
C TYR A 129 9.50 -3.48 22.42
N ILE A 130 9.64 -4.24 23.51
CA ILE A 130 8.89 -4.01 24.74
C ILE A 130 9.81 -3.30 25.73
N LYS A 131 9.46 -2.06 26.08
CA LYS A 131 10.31 -1.19 26.90
C LYS A 131 10.51 -1.73 28.30
N LYS A 132 9.43 -2.20 28.91
CA LYS A 132 9.43 -2.77 30.26
C LYS A 132 10.44 -3.91 30.40
N ASP A 133 10.51 -4.76 29.39
CA ASP A 133 11.41 -5.92 29.38
C ASP A 133 12.79 -5.59 28.80
N ARG A 134 12.91 -4.44 28.13
CA ARG A 134 14.08 -4.01 27.34
C ARG A 134 14.50 -5.07 26.31
N ARG A 135 13.51 -5.71 25.67
CA ARG A 135 13.71 -6.84 24.76
C ARG A 135 13.02 -6.64 23.43
N CYS A 136 13.69 -7.14 22.40
CA CYS A 136 13.14 -7.28 21.05
C CYS A 136 12.55 -8.68 20.85
N PHE A 137 11.47 -8.75 20.08
CA PHE A 137 10.83 -9.98 19.60
C PHE A 137 10.58 -9.84 18.11
N THR A 138 10.50 -10.96 17.39
CA THR A 138 10.17 -10.93 15.96
C THR A 138 9.04 -11.88 15.65
N VAL A 139 8.11 -11.45 14.79
CA VAL A 139 7.08 -12.34 14.23
C VAL A 139 7.36 -12.51 12.76
N ASN A 140 7.51 -13.77 12.36
CA ASN A 140 7.54 -14.21 10.97
C ASN A 140 6.14 -14.70 10.59
N ALA A 141 5.44 -13.87 9.81
CA ALA A 141 4.17 -14.18 9.18
C ALA A 141 4.33 -14.18 7.66
N ARG A 142 5.50 -14.61 7.18
CA ARG A 142 5.79 -14.83 5.77
C ARG A 142 4.89 -15.95 5.24
N GLN A 143 4.49 -15.82 3.99
CA GLN A 143 3.74 -16.86 3.29
C GLN A 143 4.58 -18.13 3.12
N THR A 144 3.92 -19.27 2.99
CA THR A 144 4.58 -20.57 2.74
C THR A 144 4.11 -21.18 1.43
N ALA A 145 5.00 -21.86 0.72
CA ALA A 145 4.63 -22.65 -0.45
C ALA A 145 3.55 -23.68 -0.08
N PRO A 146 2.54 -23.91 -0.95
CA PRO A 146 1.62 -25.03 -0.79
C PRO A 146 2.37 -26.36 -0.90
N LYS A 147 1.88 -27.43 -0.26
CA LYS A 147 2.52 -28.75 -0.27
C LYS A 147 2.68 -29.35 -1.67
N ALA A 148 1.81 -28.98 -2.61
CA ALA A 148 1.86 -29.44 -3.99
C ALA A 148 2.88 -28.67 -4.87
N ALA A 149 3.49 -27.61 -4.35
CA ALA A 149 4.48 -26.83 -5.08
C ALA A 149 5.80 -27.61 -5.22
N ASN A 150 6.53 -27.40 -6.32
CA ASN A 150 7.77 -28.13 -6.61
C ASN A 150 8.75 -27.30 -7.45
N GLU A 151 10.03 -27.66 -7.41
CA GLU A 151 11.14 -26.95 -8.07
C GLU A 151 10.94 -26.73 -9.58
N SER A 152 10.25 -27.65 -10.25
CA SER A 152 10.06 -27.60 -11.71
C SER A 152 8.81 -26.83 -12.16
N MET A 153 7.95 -26.39 -11.23
CA MET A 153 6.59 -25.95 -11.57
C MET A 153 6.52 -24.70 -12.46
N PHE A 154 7.60 -23.91 -12.52
CA PHE A 154 7.72 -22.72 -13.36
C PHE A 154 8.81 -22.83 -14.44
N VAL A 155 9.40 -24.01 -14.64
CA VAL A 155 10.40 -24.21 -15.69
C VAL A 155 9.72 -24.05 -17.05
N GLY A 156 10.19 -23.09 -17.85
CA GLY A 156 9.58 -22.73 -19.13
C GLY A 156 8.35 -21.82 -19.02
N ASP A 157 7.98 -21.41 -17.81
CA ASP A 157 6.82 -20.55 -17.53
C ASP A 157 7.18 -19.47 -16.49
N ALA A 158 8.10 -18.59 -16.87
CA ALA A 158 8.52 -17.47 -16.01
C ALA A 158 7.35 -16.51 -15.72
N GLU A 159 6.40 -16.38 -16.64
CA GLU A 159 5.22 -15.54 -16.49
C GLU A 159 4.28 -16.12 -15.42
N GLY A 160 4.00 -17.42 -15.43
CA GLY A 160 3.19 -18.11 -14.41
C GLY A 160 3.82 -18.15 -13.02
N SER A 161 5.15 -17.98 -12.91
CA SER A 161 5.80 -17.75 -11.61
C SER A 161 5.40 -16.40 -11.04
N LEU A 162 5.20 -15.44 -11.91
CA LEU A 162 4.93 -14.08 -11.53
C LEU A 162 3.44 -13.81 -11.49
N PHE A 163 2.58 -14.58 -12.16
CA PHE A 163 1.16 -14.32 -12.30
C PHE A 163 0.32 -15.60 -12.25
N GLY A 164 -0.92 -15.46 -11.76
CA GLY A 164 -1.88 -16.55 -11.70
C GLY A 164 -1.81 -17.37 -10.40
N SER A 165 -2.86 -18.14 -10.18
CA SER A 165 -3.19 -18.79 -8.92
C SER A 165 -2.14 -19.79 -8.41
N ARG A 166 -1.29 -20.31 -9.32
CA ARG A 166 -0.15 -21.18 -8.99
C ARG A 166 0.99 -20.42 -8.31
N SER A 167 1.06 -19.11 -8.49
CA SER A 167 2.03 -18.22 -7.84
C SER A 167 1.62 -17.84 -6.41
N ILE A 168 0.37 -18.09 -6.01
CA ILE A 168 -0.13 -17.77 -4.68
C ILE A 168 0.49 -18.71 -3.64
N ALA A 169 1.04 -18.12 -2.58
CA ALA A 169 1.49 -18.82 -1.38
C ALA A 169 0.46 -18.67 -0.26
N VAL A 170 0.49 -19.55 0.74
CA VAL A 170 -0.48 -19.54 1.84
C VAL A 170 -0.38 -18.22 2.62
N PRO A 171 -1.44 -17.39 2.71
CA PRO A 171 -1.37 -16.08 3.35
C PRO A 171 -1.02 -16.15 4.83
N GLY A 172 -0.16 -15.24 5.30
CA GLY A 172 0.29 -15.20 6.70
C GLY A 172 -0.20 -14.03 7.53
N GLU A 173 -0.68 -12.97 6.89
CA GLU A 173 -0.93 -11.67 7.52
C GLU A 173 -1.85 -11.77 8.74
N VAL A 174 -3.02 -12.39 8.58
CA VAL A 174 -4.04 -12.49 9.64
C VAL A 174 -3.52 -13.27 10.84
N TYR A 175 -2.79 -14.37 10.62
CA TYR A 175 -2.20 -15.14 11.72
C TYR A 175 -1.18 -14.29 12.48
N GLY A 176 -0.28 -13.61 11.76
CA GLY A 176 0.75 -12.77 12.36
C GLY A 176 0.15 -11.66 13.23
N LEU A 177 -0.84 -10.93 12.69
CA LEU A 177 -1.51 -9.84 13.41
C LEU A 177 -2.24 -10.35 14.66
N TRP A 178 -2.92 -11.50 14.57
CA TRP A 178 -3.59 -12.10 15.72
C TRP A 178 -2.59 -12.57 16.78
N LEU A 179 -1.48 -13.20 16.37
CA LEU A 179 -0.41 -13.61 17.28
C LEU A 179 0.18 -12.40 18.03
N GLN A 180 0.45 -11.30 17.32
CA GLN A 180 0.96 -10.07 17.93
C GLN A 180 -0.05 -9.45 18.89
N TYR A 181 -1.32 -9.38 18.51
CA TYR A 181 -2.41 -8.90 19.37
C TYR A 181 -2.47 -9.70 20.67
N LYS A 182 -2.43 -11.04 20.57
CA LYS A 182 -2.52 -11.93 21.74
C LYS A 182 -1.30 -11.89 22.65
N GLN A 183 -0.11 -11.64 22.11
CA GLN A 183 1.14 -11.67 22.88
C GLN A 183 1.54 -10.30 23.43
N PHE A 184 1.32 -9.23 22.68
CA PHE A 184 1.86 -7.90 22.96
C PHE A 184 0.83 -6.77 22.89
N GLY A 185 -0.27 -6.95 22.16
CA GLY A 185 -1.36 -5.98 22.05
C GLY A 185 -2.47 -6.19 23.08
N GLY A 186 -3.70 -5.93 22.66
CA GLY A 186 -4.91 -6.23 23.42
C GLY A 186 -5.30 -5.20 24.45
N LYS A 187 -4.78 -3.95 24.37
CA LYS A 187 -5.28 -2.85 25.23
C LYS A 187 -6.65 -2.37 24.75
N LEU A 188 -6.91 -2.45 23.45
CA LEU A 188 -8.23 -2.26 22.86
C LEU A 188 -8.80 -3.59 22.35
N PRO A 189 -10.13 -3.74 22.28
CA PRO A 189 -10.76 -4.88 21.63
C PRO A 189 -10.33 -5.04 20.17
N TRP A 190 -10.05 -6.27 19.73
CA TRP A 190 -9.69 -6.60 18.34
C TRP A 190 -10.62 -5.97 17.30
N ARG A 191 -11.93 -5.97 17.60
CA ARG A 191 -12.95 -5.35 16.76
C ARG A 191 -12.64 -3.88 16.46
N ASP A 192 -12.20 -3.13 17.46
CA ASP A 192 -11.96 -1.69 17.36
C ASP A 192 -10.73 -1.37 16.50
N LEU A 193 -9.86 -2.36 16.26
CA LEU A 193 -8.68 -2.23 15.40
C LEU A 193 -9.02 -2.41 13.91
N LEU A 194 -10.06 -3.21 13.58
CA LEU A 194 -10.42 -3.53 12.19
C LEU A 194 -11.60 -2.68 11.68
N MET A 195 -12.56 -2.35 12.55
CA MET A 195 -13.79 -1.67 12.14
C MET A 195 -13.62 -0.28 11.52
N PRO A 196 -12.68 0.57 11.96
CA PRO A 196 -12.44 1.85 11.29
C PRO A 196 -12.17 1.68 9.80
N THR A 197 -11.32 0.72 9.45
CA THR A 197 -11.00 0.41 8.06
C THR A 197 -12.17 -0.26 7.33
N ALA A 198 -12.88 -1.20 7.99
CA ALA A 198 -14.06 -1.83 7.39
C ALA A 198 -15.12 -0.78 6.98
N ASN A 199 -15.38 0.20 7.85
CA ASN A 199 -16.30 1.30 7.55
C ASN A 199 -15.83 2.15 6.36
N ILE A 200 -14.54 2.50 6.32
CA ILE A 200 -13.96 3.26 5.20
C ILE A 200 -14.10 2.49 3.88
N CYS A 201 -13.83 1.18 3.85
CA CYS A 201 -14.07 0.34 2.67
C CYS A 201 -15.54 0.37 2.22
N ARG A 202 -16.48 0.40 3.17
CA ARG A 202 -17.92 0.35 2.90
C ARG A 202 -18.45 1.66 2.32
N TYR A 203 -18.06 2.78 2.91
CA TYR A 203 -18.57 4.11 2.52
C TYR A 203 -17.82 4.70 1.34
N GLY A 204 -16.53 4.39 1.20
CA GLY A 204 -15.69 4.79 0.08
C GLY A 204 -14.31 5.23 0.53
N ILE A 205 -13.31 4.94 -0.30
CA ILE A 205 -11.94 5.38 -0.14
C ILE A 205 -11.61 6.37 -1.25
N LEU A 206 -10.91 7.45 -0.89
CA LEU A 206 -10.31 8.33 -1.88
C LEU A 206 -9.05 7.66 -2.43
N ILE A 207 -9.00 7.46 -3.74
CA ILE A 207 -7.83 6.86 -4.38
C ILE A 207 -6.64 7.82 -4.25
N SER A 208 -5.55 7.34 -3.66
CA SER A 208 -4.30 8.09 -3.53
C SER A 208 -3.55 8.17 -4.86
N ASP A 209 -2.67 9.16 -5.02
CA ASP A 209 -1.76 9.25 -6.17
C ASP A 209 -0.95 7.95 -6.36
N ALA A 210 -0.43 7.40 -5.26
CA ALA A 210 0.38 6.18 -5.29
C ALA A 210 -0.41 4.97 -5.83
N LEU A 211 -1.66 4.80 -5.37
CA LEU A 211 -2.53 3.73 -5.88
C LEU A 211 -2.92 4.01 -7.33
N ALA A 212 -3.29 5.24 -7.68
CA ALA A 212 -3.68 5.61 -9.04
C ALA A 212 -2.58 5.32 -10.06
N VAL A 213 -1.32 5.66 -9.76
CA VAL A 213 -0.17 5.32 -10.61
C VAL A 213 -0.12 3.82 -10.87
N LYS A 214 -0.33 3.00 -9.83
CA LYS A 214 -0.32 1.54 -9.97
C LYS A 214 -1.53 0.99 -10.71
N LEU A 215 -2.69 1.62 -10.59
CA LEU A 215 -3.86 1.25 -11.39
C LEU A 215 -3.65 1.58 -12.88
N GLN A 216 -3.10 2.75 -13.18
CA GLN A 216 -2.79 3.18 -14.54
C GLN A 216 -1.71 2.31 -15.21
N GLU A 217 -0.63 1.99 -14.48
CA GLU A 217 0.42 1.07 -14.97
C GLU A 217 -0.13 -0.30 -15.38
N ASN A 218 -1.27 -0.73 -14.80
CA ASN A 218 -1.86 -2.04 -15.00
C ASN A 218 -3.25 -2.01 -15.66
N GLU A 219 -3.65 -0.86 -16.22
CA GLU A 219 -5.01 -0.63 -16.74
C GLU A 219 -5.38 -1.64 -17.84
N ASN A 220 -4.46 -1.94 -18.76
CA ASN A 220 -4.69 -2.92 -19.82
C ASN A 220 -5.08 -4.30 -19.28
N TYR A 221 -4.43 -4.73 -18.19
CA TYR A 221 -4.78 -5.99 -17.53
C TYR A 221 -6.09 -5.87 -16.76
N ILE A 222 -6.29 -4.79 -16.01
CA ILE A 222 -7.52 -4.53 -15.24
C ILE A 222 -8.76 -4.62 -16.15
N LEU A 223 -8.70 -4.05 -17.35
CA LEU A 223 -9.80 -4.02 -18.32
C LEU A 223 -9.94 -5.31 -19.16
N SER A 224 -9.02 -6.25 -19.04
CA SER A 224 -9.07 -7.50 -19.80
C SER A 224 -10.24 -8.40 -19.34
N PRO A 225 -10.82 -9.23 -20.22
CA PRO A 225 -11.92 -10.14 -19.87
C PRO A 225 -11.55 -11.12 -18.74
N ASP A 226 -10.30 -11.57 -18.73
CA ASP A 226 -9.73 -12.55 -17.80
C ASP A 226 -9.23 -11.91 -16.49
N SER A 227 -9.39 -10.58 -16.36
CA SER A 227 -9.02 -9.84 -15.17
C SER A 227 -9.86 -10.26 -13.97
N HIS A 228 -9.18 -10.55 -12.87
CA HIS A 228 -9.79 -10.66 -11.54
C HIS A 228 -9.84 -9.30 -10.80
N LEU A 229 -9.61 -8.19 -11.52
CA LEU A 229 -9.49 -6.82 -11.00
C LEU A 229 -10.57 -5.85 -11.39
N LYS A 230 -11.73 -6.41 -11.66
CA LYS A 230 -12.91 -5.64 -12.04
C LYS A 230 -13.34 -4.65 -10.94
N ILE A 231 -12.96 -4.86 -9.69
CA ILE A 231 -13.20 -3.89 -8.60
C ILE A 231 -12.48 -2.55 -8.80
N PHE A 232 -11.36 -2.54 -9.54
CA PHE A 232 -10.60 -1.33 -9.82
C PHE A 232 -11.06 -0.62 -11.11
N ILE A 233 -12.12 -1.13 -11.76
CA ILE A 233 -12.77 -0.45 -12.87
C ILE A 233 -13.79 0.52 -12.29
N ASN A 234 -13.63 1.79 -12.62
CA ASN A 234 -14.60 2.81 -12.29
C ASN A 234 -15.85 2.60 -13.18
N PRO A 235 -17.03 2.31 -12.59
CA PRO A 235 -18.23 2.03 -13.37
C PRO A 235 -18.77 3.25 -14.14
N GLU A 236 -18.37 4.48 -13.77
CA GLU A 236 -18.79 5.70 -14.44
C GLU A 236 -17.96 5.99 -15.70
N THR A 237 -16.67 5.67 -15.68
CA THR A 237 -15.75 5.95 -16.80
C THR A 237 -15.43 4.70 -17.62
N ASN A 238 -15.71 3.51 -17.08
CA ASN A 238 -15.35 2.21 -17.64
C ASN A 238 -13.83 2.03 -17.85
N GLY A 239 -13.01 2.83 -17.13
CA GLY A 239 -11.55 2.76 -17.07
C GLY A 239 -11.07 2.44 -15.66
N ALA A 240 -9.75 2.35 -15.45
CA ALA A 240 -9.22 2.19 -14.10
C ALA A 240 -9.46 3.45 -13.25
N TYR A 241 -9.72 3.28 -11.94
CA TYR A 241 -9.88 4.41 -11.02
C TYR A 241 -8.64 5.34 -11.02
N LYS A 242 -8.89 6.65 -10.92
CA LYS A 242 -7.86 7.70 -10.90
C LYS A 242 -7.75 8.35 -9.52
N ALA A 243 -6.65 9.07 -9.30
CA ALA A 243 -6.42 9.82 -8.06
C ALA A 243 -7.57 10.80 -7.80
N GLY A 244 -8.01 10.89 -6.55
CA GLY A 244 -9.14 11.73 -6.15
C GLY A 244 -10.53 11.16 -6.44
N GLU A 245 -10.64 10.04 -7.16
CA GLU A 245 -11.93 9.34 -7.32
C GLU A 245 -12.27 8.54 -6.07
N VAL A 246 -13.57 8.32 -5.83
CA VAL A 246 -14.08 7.55 -4.69
C VAL A 246 -14.39 6.12 -5.12
N MET A 247 -13.68 5.15 -4.54
CA MET A 247 -13.91 3.72 -4.78
C MET A 247 -14.50 3.07 -3.53
N ARG A 248 -15.50 2.21 -3.69
CA ARG A 248 -16.04 1.38 -2.59
C ARG A 248 -15.55 -0.06 -2.71
N ARG A 249 -15.33 -0.71 -1.58
CA ARG A 249 -14.91 -2.13 -1.46
C ARG A 249 -15.80 -2.88 -0.47
N PRO A 250 -17.11 -3.03 -0.75
CA PRO A 250 -18.07 -3.59 0.20
C PRO A 250 -17.77 -5.03 0.60
N GLU A 251 -17.26 -5.86 -0.31
CA GLU A 251 -16.90 -7.25 0.00
C GLU A 251 -15.69 -7.34 0.93
N LEU A 252 -14.70 -6.44 0.76
CA LEU A 252 -13.59 -6.34 1.71
C LEU A 252 -14.07 -5.82 3.06
N ALA A 253 -15.00 -4.86 3.07
CA ALA A 253 -15.60 -4.38 4.31
C ALA A 253 -16.28 -5.52 5.07
N ASP A 254 -17.04 -6.38 4.38
CA ASP A 254 -17.68 -7.57 4.97
C ASP A 254 -16.66 -8.57 5.50
N ALA A 255 -15.59 -8.83 4.75
CA ALA A 255 -14.53 -9.73 5.20
C ALA A 255 -13.82 -9.20 6.46
N LEU A 256 -13.49 -7.90 6.50
CA LEU A 256 -12.88 -7.25 7.66
C LEU A 256 -13.84 -7.24 8.86
N GLU A 257 -15.13 -7.00 8.64
CA GLU A 257 -16.14 -7.03 9.70
C GLU A 257 -16.34 -8.44 10.27
N GLN A 258 -16.35 -9.47 9.43
CA GLN A 258 -16.38 -10.86 9.89
C GLN A 258 -15.12 -11.19 10.72
N LEU A 259 -13.94 -10.77 10.28
CA LEU A 259 -12.69 -10.94 11.05
C LEU A 259 -12.70 -10.16 12.36
N ALA A 260 -13.29 -8.95 12.37
CA ALA A 260 -13.41 -8.11 13.55
C ALA A 260 -14.33 -8.73 14.61
N ASN A 261 -15.39 -9.42 14.17
CA ASN A 261 -16.39 -10.06 15.02
C ASN A 261 -16.07 -11.51 15.40
N ALA A 262 -15.05 -12.11 14.79
CA ALA A 262 -14.67 -13.48 15.06
C ALA A 262 -14.10 -13.61 16.48
N ALA A 263 -14.57 -14.62 17.23
CA ALA A 263 -13.96 -14.99 18.51
C ALA A 263 -12.51 -15.48 18.32
N ASP A 264 -12.25 -16.16 17.20
CA ASP A 264 -10.93 -16.54 16.74
C ASP A 264 -10.79 -16.25 15.24
N PRO A 265 -10.17 -15.11 14.86
CA PRO A 265 -9.94 -14.74 13.47
C PRO A 265 -9.08 -15.74 12.70
N VAL A 266 -8.16 -16.45 13.38
CA VAL A 266 -7.32 -17.49 12.76
C VAL A 266 -8.17 -18.70 12.42
N GLN A 267 -9.02 -19.16 13.34
CA GLN A 267 -9.92 -20.27 13.06
C GLN A 267 -10.87 -19.95 11.89
N LEU A 268 -11.41 -18.72 11.84
CA LEU A 268 -12.27 -18.29 10.73
C LEU A 268 -11.51 -18.28 9.38
N PHE A 269 -10.31 -17.71 9.35
CA PHE A 269 -9.54 -17.48 8.12
C PHE A 269 -8.86 -18.74 7.56
N TYR A 270 -8.34 -19.61 8.44
CA TYR A 270 -7.49 -20.74 8.04
C TYR A 270 -8.18 -22.11 8.10
N ASN A 271 -9.27 -22.23 8.85
CA ASN A 271 -9.97 -23.51 9.06
C ASN A 271 -11.49 -23.34 9.14
N GLY A 272 -12.00 -22.20 8.66
CA GLY A 272 -13.41 -21.81 8.69
C GLY A 272 -14.00 -21.64 7.29
N THR A 273 -15.09 -20.91 7.21
CA THR A 273 -15.78 -20.61 5.95
C THR A 273 -14.88 -19.86 4.97
N MET A 274 -14.13 -18.85 5.45
CA MET A 274 -13.21 -18.09 4.60
C MET A 274 -12.14 -18.98 3.96
N ALA A 275 -11.61 -19.97 4.68
CA ALA A 275 -10.61 -20.89 4.14
C ALA A 275 -11.18 -21.72 2.98
N LYS A 276 -12.40 -22.24 3.14
CA LYS A 276 -13.09 -23.03 2.11
C LYS A 276 -13.40 -22.19 0.87
N ASP A 277 -13.89 -20.97 1.07
CA ASP A 277 -14.20 -20.05 -0.03
C ASP A 277 -12.94 -19.72 -0.84
N MET A 278 -11.81 -19.43 -0.15
CA MET A 278 -10.53 -19.15 -0.80
C MET A 278 -9.97 -20.36 -1.56
N VAL A 279 -9.99 -21.55 -0.96
CA VAL A 279 -9.48 -22.77 -1.61
C VAL A 279 -10.30 -23.12 -2.85
N GLU A 280 -11.62 -23.02 -2.78
CA GLU A 280 -12.48 -23.27 -3.94
C GLU A 280 -12.24 -22.24 -5.05
N GLU A 281 -12.04 -20.96 -4.69
CA GLU A 281 -11.68 -19.91 -5.63
C GLU A 281 -10.34 -20.19 -6.31
N PHE A 282 -9.29 -20.48 -5.54
CA PHE A 282 -7.98 -20.83 -6.09
C PHE A 282 -8.08 -22.02 -7.02
N LYS A 283 -8.80 -23.07 -6.64
CA LYS A 283 -9.01 -24.25 -7.46
C LYS A 283 -9.70 -23.93 -8.79
N GLN A 284 -10.72 -23.09 -8.80
CA GLN A 284 -11.38 -22.64 -10.03
C GLN A 284 -10.45 -21.86 -10.96
N MET A 285 -9.43 -21.20 -10.40
CA MET A 285 -8.39 -20.48 -11.14
C MET A 285 -7.16 -21.35 -11.48
N GLY A 286 -7.18 -22.66 -11.20
CA GLY A 286 -6.05 -23.57 -11.46
C GLY A 286 -4.95 -23.55 -10.38
N GLY A 287 -5.25 -23.02 -9.20
CA GLY A 287 -4.36 -22.91 -8.06
C GLY A 287 -4.19 -24.23 -7.32
N ILE A 288 -3.11 -24.31 -6.53
CA ILE A 288 -2.66 -25.56 -5.90
C ILE A 288 -2.75 -25.55 -4.36
N ILE A 289 -3.26 -24.47 -3.77
CA ILE A 289 -3.50 -24.38 -2.32
C ILE A 289 -4.67 -25.27 -1.94
N THR A 290 -4.48 -26.08 -0.89
CA THR A 290 -5.51 -26.95 -0.32
C THR A 290 -6.00 -26.45 1.04
N GLU A 291 -7.13 -26.99 1.52
CA GLU A 291 -7.58 -26.74 2.90
C GLU A 291 -6.57 -27.24 3.95
N GLU A 292 -5.80 -28.29 3.65
CA GLU A 292 -4.73 -28.79 4.52
C GLU A 292 -3.60 -27.77 4.64
N ASP A 293 -3.20 -27.15 3.53
CA ASP A 293 -2.18 -26.08 3.52
C ASP A 293 -2.61 -24.90 4.39
N MET A 294 -3.86 -24.42 4.21
CA MET A 294 -4.43 -23.35 5.02
C MET A 294 -4.47 -23.73 6.51
N ARG A 295 -4.96 -24.93 6.84
CA ARG A 295 -5.09 -25.39 8.22
C ARG A 295 -3.74 -25.57 8.93
N ASN A 296 -2.68 -25.90 8.19
CA ASN A 296 -1.35 -26.16 8.74
C ASN A 296 -0.49 -24.90 8.88
N TYR A 297 -0.86 -23.80 8.24
CA TYR A 297 -0.10 -22.55 8.31
C TYR A 297 0.00 -21.99 9.74
N ARG A 298 1.19 -21.58 10.16
CA ARG A 298 1.43 -20.95 11.47
C ARG A 298 2.42 -19.80 11.31
N ALA A 299 2.08 -18.61 11.81
CA ALA A 299 3.09 -17.57 12.03
C ALA A 299 3.99 -17.96 13.22
N LYS A 300 5.26 -17.54 13.17
CA LYS A 300 6.27 -17.92 14.18
C LYS A 300 6.71 -16.70 14.99
N LEU A 301 6.65 -16.82 16.31
CA LEU A 301 7.31 -15.89 17.23
C LEU A 301 8.74 -16.39 17.48
N SER A 302 9.73 -15.57 17.14
CA SER A 302 11.14 -15.95 17.18
C SER A 302 11.99 -14.92 17.94
N GLN A 303 13.10 -15.39 18.51
CA GLN A 303 14.12 -14.50 19.03
C GLN A 303 14.77 -13.73 17.86
N PRO A 304 14.98 -12.41 17.99
CA PRO A 304 15.57 -11.61 16.93
C PRO A 304 17.05 -11.89 16.75
N LEU A 305 17.57 -11.60 15.56
CA LEU A 305 18.98 -11.27 15.39
C LEU A 305 19.25 -9.92 16.07
N GLN A 306 20.40 -9.79 16.70
CA GLN A 306 20.74 -8.59 17.46
C GLN A 306 22.23 -8.25 17.33
N ILE A 307 22.54 -6.96 17.14
CA ILE A 307 23.90 -6.43 17.20
C ILE A 307 23.94 -5.12 18.00
N SER A 308 25.11 -4.81 18.57
CA SER A 308 25.41 -3.50 19.13
C SER A 308 26.06 -2.60 18.08
N ILE A 309 25.55 -1.37 17.98
CA ILE A 309 26.08 -0.30 17.12
C ILE A 309 26.53 0.83 18.06
N GLY A 310 27.77 1.26 17.94
CA GLY A 310 28.40 2.16 18.89
C GLY A 310 28.30 1.64 20.33
N GLU A 311 28.17 2.57 21.28
CA GLU A 311 28.11 2.25 22.71
C GLU A 311 26.70 2.00 23.23
N ASN A 312 25.67 2.62 22.62
CA ASN A 312 24.34 2.73 23.23
C ASN A 312 23.19 2.24 22.34
N LEU A 313 23.46 1.80 21.10
CA LEU A 313 22.42 1.38 20.17
C LEU A 313 22.43 -0.13 19.98
N ILE A 314 21.22 -0.68 19.85
CA ILE A 314 21.00 -2.08 19.55
C ILE A 314 20.11 -2.13 18.31
N ALA A 315 20.59 -2.80 17.25
CA ALA A 315 19.74 -3.14 16.12
C ALA A 315 19.18 -4.55 16.32
N CYS A 316 17.88 -4.69 16.07
CA CYS A 316 17.14 -5.94 16.15
C CYS A 316 16.46 -6.23 14.80
N GLY A 317 16.45 -7.48 14.37
CA GLY A 317 15.77 -7.87 13.14
C GLY A 317 15.32 -9.34 13.13
N PRO A 318 14.34 -9.71 12.30
CA PRO A 318 13.92 -11.09 12.14
C PRO A 318 15.08 -11.97 11.63
N PRO A 319 15.19 -13.23 12.11
CA PRO A 319 16.09 -14.21 11.52
C PRO A 319 15.62 -14.63 10.10
N PRO A 320 16.46 -15.39 9.37
CA PRO A 320 16.02 -16.08 8.15
C PRO A 320 14.67 -16.79 8.35
N PRO A 321 13.77 -16.78 7.34
CA PRO A 321 13.98 -16.41 5.94
C PRO A 321 14.06 -14.90 5.65
N SER A 322 13.99 -14.02 6.66
CA SER A 322 14.27 -12.60 6.44
C SER A 322 15.76 -12.33 6.21
N SER A 323 16.04 -11.37 5.33
CA SER A 323 17.39 -10.88 5.04
C SER A 323 17.84 -9.73 5.97
N ALA A 324 17.20 -9.54 7.13
CA ALA A 324 17.53 -8.43 8.05
C ALA A 324 18.99 -8.43 8.53
N ALA A 325 19.66 -9.58 8.51
CA ALA A 325 21.09 -9.68 8.80
C ALA A 325 21.97 -8.86 7.84
N ILE A 326 21.52 -8.59 6.60
CA ILE A 326 22.27 -7.85 5.59
C ILE A 326 22.43 -6.37 5.96
N PRO A 327 21.35 -5.57 6.15
CA PRO A 327 21.48 -4.18 6.61
C PRO A 327 22.17 -4.07 7.98
N MET A 328 21.94 -5.04 8.88
CA MET A 328 22.64 -5.08 10.16
C MET A 328 24.15 -5.31 10.00
N ALA A 329 24.58 -6.20 9.08
CA ALA A 329 26.00 -6.39 8.77
C ALA A 329 26.63 -5.12 8.19
N ILE A 330 25.91 -4.41 7.30
CA ILE A 330 26.35 -3.11 6.76
C ILE A 330 26.57 -2.12 7.90
N MET A 331 25.60 -1.98 8.81
CA MET A 331 25.74 -1.10 9.99
C MET A 331 26.96 -1.49 10.84
N ASN A 332 27.18 -2.79 11.07
CA ASN A 332 28.31 -3.28 11.87
C ASN A 332 29.69 -3.06 11.20
N ILE A 333 29.75 -3.13 9.87
CA ILE A 333 30.94 -2.77 9.08
C ILE A 333 31.19 -1.27 9.19
N MET A 334 30.15 -0.45 9.01
CA MET A 334 30.25 1.01 9.06
C MET A 334 30.58 1.55 10.44
N ASP A 335 30.11 0.90 11.51
CA ASP A 335 30.38 1.23 12.90
C ASP A 335 31.87 1.42 13.20
N GLY A 336 32.74 0.55 12.64
CA GLY A 336 34.18 0.65 12.86
C GLY A 336 34.93 1.67 12.00
N PHE A 337 34.23 2.41 11.12
CA PHE A 337 34.81 3.58 10.45
C PHE A 337 34.62 4.87 11.25
N ASN A 338 33.89 4.83 12.38
CA ASN A 338 33.65 5.97 13.27
C ASN A 338 33.12 7.20 12.52
N VAL A 339 32.17 7.00 11.60
CA VAL A 339 31.54 8.07 10.82
C VAL A 339 30.92 9.09 11.77
N SER A 340 31.19 10.36 11.52
CA SER A 340 30.77 11.50 12.33
C SER A 340 30.14 12.60 11.47
N PRO A 341 29.40 13.55 12.06
CA PRO A 341 28.88 14.69 11.32
C PRO A 341 29.95 15.53 10.60
N ARG A 342 31.20 15.52 11.09
CA ARG A 342 32.31 16.25 10.47
C ARG A 342 32.69 15.70 9.09
N ASP A 343 32.40 14.42 8.84
CA ASP A 343 32.68 13.80 7.55
C ASP A 343 31.77 14.36 6.43
N ALA A 344 30.69 15.07 6.78
CA ALA A 344 29.84 15.79 5.83
C ALA A 344 30.30 17.23 5.56
N GLU A 345 31.37 17.73 6.21
CA GLU A 345 31.85 19.11 6.05
C GLU A 345 32.66 19.32 4.77
N SER A 346 33.14 18.25 4.12
CA SER A 346 33.88 18.31 2.85
C SER A 346 33.45 17.22 1.89
N SER A 347 33.43 17.56 0.59
CA SER A 347 33.05 16.62 -0.46
C SER A 347 33.96 15.38 -0.53
N GLU A 348 35.24 15.52 -0.16
CA GLU A 348 36.18 14.39 -0.13
C GLU A 348 35.84 13.40 0.99
N SER A 349 35.56 13.90 2.19
CA SER A 349 35.21 13.05 3.33
C SER A 349 33.84 12.39 3.12
N GLU A 350 32.88 13.13 2.57
CA GLU A 350 31.56 12.62 2.23
C GLU A 350 31.65 11.51 1.16
N ALA A 351 32.44 11.74 0.10
CA ALA A 351 32.69 10.74 -0.93
C ALA A 351 33.34 9.48 -0.36
N LEU A 352 34.25 9.61 0.61
CA LEU A 352 34.87 8.47 1.28
C LEU A 352 33.87 7.68 2.14
N VAL A 353 32.96 8.36 2.84
CA VAL A 353 31.87 7.71 3.59
C VAL A 353 30.95 6.93 2.66
N LEU A 354 30.52 7.55 1.55
CA LEU A 354 29.68 6.92 0.54
C LEU A 354 30.39 5.72 -0.10
N HIS A 355 31.66 5.86 -0.45
CA HIS A 355 32.48 4.76 -0.97
C HIS A 355 32.50 3.58 0.00
N ARG A 356 32.82 3.82 1.28
CA ARG A 356 32.83 2.76 2.31
C ARG A 356 31.46 2.12 2.49
N PHE A 357 30.39 2.90 2.46
CA PHE A 357 29.01 2.40 2.55
C PHE A 357 28.67 1.48 1.38
N LEU A 358 28.99 1.89 0.15
CA LEU A 358 28.79 1.08 -1.05
C LEU A 358 29.62 -0.21 -1.03
N GLU A 359 30.88 -0.15 -0.59
CA GLU A 359 31.71 -1.36 -0.46
C GLU A 359 31.19 -2.31 0.63
N ALA A 360 30.73 -1.78 1.77
CA ALA A 360 30.08 -2.57 2.82
C ALA A 360 28.79 -3.25 2.32
N MET A 361 28.00 -2.56 1.50
CA MET A 361 26.85 -3.13 0.82
C MET A 361 27.25 -4.30 -0.08
N LYS A 362 28.23 -4.12 -0.97
CA LYS A 362 28.67 -5.18 -1.91
C LYS A 362 29.09 -6.45 -1.17
N PHE A 363 29.92 -6.32 -0.12
CA PHE A 363 30.32 -7.47 0.70
C PHE A 363 29.16 -8.12 1.45
N SER A 364 28.20 -7.33 1.94
CA SER A 364 27.05 -7.89 2.67
C SER A 364 26.07 -8.58 1.71
N TYR A 365 25.77 -7.97 0.56
CA TYR A 365 24.91 -8.56 -0.47
C TYR A 365 25.55 -9.79 -1.17
N ALA A 366 26.87 -9.93 -1.18
CA ALA A 366 27.51 -11.17 -1.61
C ALA A 366 27.16 -12.36 -0.68
N ALA A 367 26.93 -12.12 0.61
CA ALA A 367 26.44 -13.17 1.51
C ALA A 367 24.93 -13.44 1.31
N HIS A 368 24.16 -12.46 0.84
CA HIS A 368 22.73 -12.59 0.60
C HIS A 368 22.36 -13.66 -0.44
N SER A 369 23.23 -13.94 -1.41
CA SER A 369 22.98 -15.00 -2.42
C SER A 369 22.85 -16.41 -1.81
N GLN A 370 23.32 -16.58 -0.58
CA GLN A 370 23.25 -17.84 0.17
C GLN A 370 22.13 -17.82 1.22
N PHE A 371 21.25 -16.81 1.23
CA PHE A 371 20.09 -16.77 2.13
C PHE A 371 18.94 -17.62 1.58
N GLY A 372 18.19 -18.21 2.51
CA GLY A 372 17.04 -19.06 2.25
C GLY A 372 16.25 -19.30 3.52
N ASP A 373 15.40 -20.32 3.52
CA ASP A 373 14.61 -20.69 4.70
C ASP A 373 15.41 -21.61 5.63
N ALA A 374 15.65 -21.16 6.86
CA ALA A 374 16.43 -21.89 7.85
C ALA A 374 15.74 -23.15 8.39
N ASP A 375 14.43 -23.30 8.18
CA ASP A 375 13.74 -24.56 8.50
C ASP A 375 14.12 -25.70 7.54
N PHE A 376 14.61 -25.35 6.34
CA PHE A 376 15.01 -26.31 5.29
C PHE A 376 16.53 -26.34 5.07
N VAL A 377 17.21 -25.20 5.25
CA VAL A 377 18.67 -25.06 5.10
C VAL A 377 19.24 -24.43 6.38
N PRO A 378 19.52 -25.24 7.43
CA PRO A 378 19.94 -24.74 8.74
C PRO A 378 21.23 -23.89 8.72
N GLU A 379 22.09 -24.09 7.72
CA GLU A 379 23.32 -23.34 7.50
C GLU A 379 23.06 -21.83 7.31
N VAL A 380 21.87 -21.46 6.80
CA VAL A 380 21.49 -20.06 6.59
C VAL A 380 21.46 -19.29 7.90
N LEU A 381 20.94 -19.88 8.98
CA LEU A 381 20.92 -19.23 10.28
C LEU A 381 22.35 -19.03 10.83
N SER A 382 23.22 -20.00 10.59
CA SER A 382 24.64 -19.92 10.98
C SER A 382 25.36 -18.83 10.19
N LEU A 383 25.10 -18.73 8.87
CA LEU A 383 25.61 -17.67 8.02
C LEU A 383 25.14 -16.28 8.50
N ALA A 384 23.83 -16.13 8.74
CA ALA A 384 23.24 -14.89 9.22
C ALA A 384 23.87 -14.44 10.55
N LYS A 385 24.11 -15.35 11.49
CA LYS A 385 24.81 -15.02 12.74
C LYS A 385 26.28 -14.67 12.51
N ARG A 386 26.97 -15.39 11.63
CA ARG A 386 28.40 -15.17 11.33
C ARG A 386 28.67 -13.77 10.76
N ILE A 387 27.86 -13.31 9.79
CA ILE A 387 28.04 -12.00 9.15
C ILE A 387 27.78 -10.83 10.11
N LEU A 388 27.10 -11.07 11.23
CA LEU A 388 26.83 -10.10 12.28
C LEU A 388 27.93 -9.99 13.34
N THR A 389 28.95 -10.85 13.28
CA THR A 389 30.05 -10.80 14.26
C THR A 389 30.96 -9.59 14.03
N LYS A 390 31.54 -9.03 15.11
CA LYS A 390 32.55 -7.96 15.00
C LYS A 390 33.78 -8.43 14.22
N GLN A 391 34.15 -9.71 14.33
CA GLN A 391 35.25 -10.31 13.56
C GLN A 391 34.98 -10.24 12.05
N TYR A 392 33.81 -10.67 11.58
CA TYR A 392 33.44 -10.57 10.17
C TYR A 392 33.51 -9.13 9.68
N ALA A 393 32.95 -8.18 10.43
CA ALA A 393 32.99 -6.76 10.08
C ALA A 393 34.43 -6.22 9.97
N GLN A 394 35.33 -6.60 10.89
CA GLN A 394 36.74 -6.22 10.83
C GLN A 394 37.44 -6.81 9.60
N ASP A 395 37.19 -8.06 9.27
CA ASP A 395 37.80 -8.72 8.12
C ASP A 395 37.30 -8.16 6.79
N VAL A 396 36.03 -7.76 6.71
CA VAL A 396 35.49 -7.00 5.57
C VAL A 396 36.16 -5.62 5.48
N ARG A 397 36.26 -4.86 6.57
CA ARG A 397 36.90 -3.53 6.55
C ARG A 397 38.35 -3.57 6.03
N LYS A 398 39.12 -4.60 6.36
CA LYS A 398 40.50 -4.80 5.85
C LYS A 398 40.55 -4.98 4.33
N LYS A 399 39.46 -5.44 3.72
CA LYS A 399 39.34 -5.63 2.26
C LYS A 399 38.82 -4.38 1.55
N ILE A 400 38.18 -3.45 2.25
CA ILE A 400 37.73 -2.20 1.65
C ILE A 400 38.95 -1.33 1.32
N THR A 401 39.22 -1.11 0.04
CA THR A 401 40.28 -0.22 -0.45
C THR A 401 39.69 1.11 -0.92
N ASN A 402 40.51 2.05 -1.40
CA ASN A 402 40.04 3.35 -1.94
C ASN A 402 39.47 3.26 -3.38
N ARG A 403 39.18 2.07 -3.89
CA ARG A 403 38.57 1.85 -5.21
C ARG A 403 37.54 0.72 -5.15
N SER A 404 36.58 0.73 -6.07
CA SER A 404 35.71 -0.42 -6.32
C SER A 404 36.47 -1.50 -7.09
N HIS A 405 36.00 -2.74 -6.97
CA HIS A 405 36.53 -3.90 -7.70
C HIS A 405 35.44 -4.57 -8.53
N GLU A 406 35.84 -5.56 -9.32
CA GLU A 406 34.92 -6.44 -10.06
C GLU A 406 34.10 -7.33 -9.10
N SER A 407 32.96 -7.84 -9.57
CA SER A 407 32.01 -8.61 -8.75
C SER A 407 32.64 -9.81 -8.04
N SER A 408 33.55 -10.52 -8.70
CA SER A 408 34.27 -11.69 -8.17
C SER A 408 35.11 -11.40 -6.92
N TYR A 409 35.47 -10.14 -6.69
CA TYR A 409 36.17 -9.71 -5.48
C TYR A 409 35.32 -9.85 -4.22
N TYR A 410 34.01 -9.63 -4.35
CA TYR A 410 33.06 -9.62 -3.23
C TYR A 410 32.48 -11.02 -2.98
N GLY A 411 32.40 -11.87 -4.01
CA GLY A 411 31.90 -13.25 -3.94
C GLY A 411 31.30 -13.70 -5.28
N GLU A 412 30.83 -14.96 -5.36
CA GLU A 412 30.18 -15.50 -6.57
C GLU A 412 28.70 -15.10 -6.69
N LEU A 413 28.31 -14.78 -7.93
CA LEU A 413 26.97 -14.65 -8.50
C LEU A 413 25.94 -13.85 -7.67
N TYR A 414 25.92 -12.54 -7.92
CA TYR A 414 24.74 -11.70 -7.66
C TYR A 414 23.91 -11.59 -8.95
N THR A 415 22.69 -12.12 -8.94
CA THR A 415 21.69 -11.73 -9.96
C THR A 415 20.80 -10.66 -9.37
N SER A 416 20.89 -9.44 -9.90
CA SER A 416 19.96 -8.37 -9.56
C SER A 416 18.59 -8.73 -10.15
N ARG A 417 17.66 -9.19 -9.32
CA ARG A 417 16.25 -9.24 -9.72
C ARG A 417 15.64 -7.85 -9.51
N PRO A 418 14.75 -7.37 -10.39
CA PRO A 418 14.09 -6.09 -10.17
C PRO A 418 13.38 -6.09 -8.81
N ASN A 419 13.63 -5.07 -7.98
CA ASN A 419 12.98 -4.93 -6.69
C ASN A 419 11.55 -4.39 -6.84
N HIS A 420 10.68 -4.71 -5.89
CA HIS A 420 9.26 -4.36 -5.91
C HIS A 420 8.85 -3.73 -4.57
N GLY A 421 7.73 -3.01 -4.56
CA GLY A 421 7.22 -2.31 -3.39
C GLY A 421 6.77 -3.26 -2.27
N THR A 422 6.93 -2.78 -1.04
CA THR A 422 6.41 -3.34 0.21
C THR A 422 5.84 -2.19 1.01
N ALA A 423 4.91 -2.44 1.91
CA ALA A 423 4.45 -1.39 2.81
C ALA A 423 5.21 -1.43 4.15
N HIS A 424 5.59 -0.26 4.67
CA HIS A 424 6.31 -0.14 5.93
C HIS A 424 5.51 0.63 6.98
N ILE A 425 5.57 0.15 8.24
CA ILE A 425 4.94 0.80 9.38
C ILE A 425 5.94 0.82 10.54
N SER A 426 6.05 1.99 11.18
CA SER A 426 6.76 2.18 12.45
C SER A 426 5.87 2.89 13.46
N VAL A 427 5.83 2.37 14.69
CA VAL A 427 5.01 2.92 15.78
C VAL A 427 5.82 3.00 17.07
N LEU A 428 5.66 4.09 17.82
CA LEU A 428 6.15 4.27 19.18
C LEU A 428 4.99 4.71 20.07
N ASP A 429 4.81 4.08 21.23
CA ASP A 429 3.79 4.46 22.21
C ASP A 429 4.34 5.20 23.44
N ALA A 430 3.44 5.63 24.33
CA ALA A 430 3.76 6.41 25.52
C ALA A 430 4.52 5.61 26.58
N GLU A 431 4.42 4.27 26.53
CA GLU A 431 5.16 3.37 27.42
C GLU A 431 6.58 3.09 26.89
N GLY A 432 6.90 3.62 25.70
CA GLY A 432 8.18 3.44 25.02
C GLY A 432 8.29 2.12 24.26
N ASN A 433 7.19 1.38 24.10
CA ASN A 433 7.18 0.20 23.23
C ASN A 433 7.24 0.68 21.78
N ALA A 434 7.98 -0.06 20.96
CA ALA A 434 8.13 0.24 19.55
C ALA A 434 7.75 -0.97 18.71
N PHE A 435 7.20 -0.71 17.54
CA PHE A 435 6.82 -1.71 16.57
C PHE A 435 7.34 -1.30 15.19
N TRP A 436 8.01 -2.23 14.53
CA TRP A 436 8.45 -2.11 13.15
C TRP A 436 7.84 -3.28 12.37
N LYS A 437 7.33 -3.00 11.17
CA LYS A 437 6.79 -4.03 10.27
C LYS A 437 7.06 -3.70 8.82
N GLN A 438 7.28 -4.77 8.05
CA GLN A 438 7.27 -4.71 6.60
C GLN A 438 6.31 -5.77 6.07
N SER A 439 5.30 -5.31 5.34
CA SER A 439 4.24 -6.13 4.74
C SER A 439 4.45 -6.29 3.25
N THR A 440 4.08 -7.44 2.69
CA THR A 440 4.11 -7.61 1.24
C THR A 440 3.09 -8.62 0.71
N LEU A 441 2.55 -8.31 -0.48
CA LEU A 441 1.86 -9.27 -1.34
C LEU A 441 2.80 -9.94 -2.35
N ASP A 442 4.09 -9.61 -2.39
CA ASP A 442 5.06 -10.08 -3.40
C ASP A 442 4.62 -9.81 -4.87
N LYS A 443 5.35 -8.91 -5.56
CA LYS A 443 5.11 -8.43 -6.94
C LYS A 443 3.65 -8.08 -7.26
N VAL A 444 3.34 -6.78 -7.32
CA VAL A 444 2.13 -6.28 -7.97
C VAL A 444 2.49 -5.61 -9.29
N ARG A 445 2.54 -6.42 -10.35
CA ARG A 445 2.25 -5.92 -11.71
C ARG A 445 1.02 -6.59 -12.31
N HIS A 446 0.67 -7.83 -11.95
CA HIS A 446 -0.61 -8.42 -12.39
C HIS A 446 -1.25 -9.37 -11.35
N ASN A 447 -0.83 -9.30 -10.08
CA ASN A 447 -1.30 -10.20 -9.02
C ASN A 447 -2.22 -9.51 -8.07
N LEU A 448 -3.44 -9.42 -8.52
CA LEU A 448 -4.52 -9.07 -7.64
C LEU A 448 -5.60 -10.07 -8.12
N GLU A 449 -5.66 -11.23 -7.45
CA GLU A 449 -6.71 -12.23 -7.71
C GLU A 449 -7.85 -11.94 -6.74
N GLN A 450 -9.08 -11.85 -7.24
CA GLN A 450 -10.27 -11.62 -6.43
C GLN A 450 -11.47 -12.49 -6.82
N ARG A 451 -12.05 -13.02 -5.76
CA ARG A 451 -13.47 -13.07 -5.42
C ARG A 451 -13.59 -12.64 -3.94
N TYR A 452 -14.70 -12.00 -3.58
CA TYR A 452 -14.94 -11.44 -2.23
C TYR A 452 -14.04 -10.24 -1.82
N GLY A 453 -13.49 -9.48 -2.76
CA GLY A 453 -12.83 -8.18 -2.50
C GLY A 453 -11.44 -8.25 -1.82
N ARG A 454 -10.91 -9.45 -1.61
CA ARG A 454 -9.60 -9.71 -0.98
C ARG A 454 -8.53 -9.84 -2.05
N LEU A 455 -7.33 -9.34 -1.78
CA LEU A 455 -6.18 -9.43 -2.68
C LEU A 455 -5.18 -10.44 -2.16
N PHE A 456 -4.71 -11.33 -3.04
CA PHE A 456 -3.78 -12.40 -2.72
C PHE A 456 -2.37 -12.13 -3.24
N ASN A 457 -1.41 -12.75 -2.57
CA ASN A 457 0.01 -12.61 -2.86
C ASN A 457 0.45 -13.44 -4.07
N ALA A 458 1.60 -13.10 -4.67
CA ALA A 458 2.34 -14.02 -5.53
C ALA A 458 3.67 -14.42 -4.87
N GLY A 459 3.61 -15.16 -3.76
CA GLY A 459 4.79 -15.53 -2.98
C GLY A 459 5.55 -16.76 -3.49
N SER A 460 4.90 -17.64 -4.26
CA SER A 460 5.41 -18.99 -4.54
C SER A 460 6.67 -19.03 -5.42
N TYR A 461 6.89 -18.02 -6.27
CA TYR A 461 8.10 -17.95 -7.10
C TYR A 461 9.39 -17.68 -6.34
N LYS A 462 9.30 -17.31 -5.05
CA LYS A 462 10.48 -17.05 -4.22
C LYS A 462 11.04 -18.33 -3.59
N PHE A 463 10.36 -19.46 -3.73
CA PHE A 463 10.81 -20.76 -3.22
C PHE A 463 11.57 -21.60 -4.26
N PHE A 464 11.51 -21.22 -5.54
CA PHE A 464 12.03 -21.96 -6.69
C PHE A 464 12.88 -21.03 -7.56
#